data_AF-A0A2X0PFZ1-F1
#
_entry.id   AF-A0A2X0PFZ1-F1
#
_cell.length_a   1.000
_cell.length_b   1.000
_cell.length_c   1.000
_cell.angle_alpha   90.00
_cell.angle_beta   90.00
_cell.angle_gamma   90.00
#
_symmetry.space_group_name_H-M   'P 1'
#
loop_
_entity.id
_entity.type
_entity.pdbx_description
1 polymer ?
#
loop_
_entity_poly.entity_id
_entity_poly.type
_entity_poly.pdbx_seq_one_letter_code
_entity_poly.pdbx_strand_id
1 'polypeptide(L)'
;MTFIAFSKAYMLKGRKNFVEWDSFLNMFLPDDVYNYLTGGRDKVKWTDAYYARGQEYASRVLIASIDPICSSDIIPIRQMKGTAHECWLELASRYRPSDAQAAATLVGDFWNLPPIPTTEFGFNQWAGHVRIIVNSMRNLNIDFERNMLRNIVAVIWTRAFLERGVCERSQG
;
A
#
# COMPACT_ATOMS: atom_id res chain seq x y z
N MET A 1 16.54 -16.26 -20.70
CA MET A 1 15.54 -16.19 -19.61
C MET A 1 16.01 -15.09 -18.65
N THR A 2 15.44 -13.89 -18.72
CA THR A 2 15.93 -12.73 -17.95
C THR A 2 15.47 -12.84 -16.50
N PHE A 3 16.42 -12.83 -15.56
CA PHE A 3 16.15 -12.85 -14.12
C PHE A 3 15.78 -11.43 -13.68
N ILE A 4 14.58 -11.25 -13.13
CA ILE A 4 14.16 -9.96 -12.55
C ILE A 4 14.56 -10.03 -11.07
N ALA A 5 15.57 -9.24 -10.69
CA ALA A 5 16.02 -9.13 -9.31
C ALA A 5 15.48 -7.84 -8.69
N PHE A 6 14.71 -7.94 -7.62
CA PHE A 6 14.31 -6.79 -6.82
C PHE A 6 15.25 -6.63 -5.62
N SER A 7 15.60 -5.37 -5.32
CA SER A 7 16.24 -5.06 -4.05
C SER A 7 15.27 -5.38 -2.91
N LYS A 8 15.78 -5.97 -1.83
CA LYS A 8 15.02 -6.20 -0.58
C LYS A 8 14.38 -4.92 -0.02
N ALA A 9 14.85 -3.74 -0.42
CA ALA A 9 14.24 -2.46 -0.07
C ALA A 9 12.81 -2.31 -0.63
N TYR A 10 12.53 -2.87 -1.79
CA TYR A 10 11.26 -2.69 -2.53
C TYR A 10 10.35 -3.91 -2.49
N MET A 11 10.67 -4.93 -1.68
CA MET A 11 9.83 -6.12 -1.56
C MET A 11 8.63 -5.88 -0.63
N LEU A 12 7.47 -6.47 -0.92
CA LEU A 12 6.35 -6.51 0.00
C LEU A 12 6.73 -7.31 1.25
N LYS A 13 6.67 -6.67 2.42
CA LYS A 13 6.97 -7.26 3.73
C LYS A 13 5.73 -7.39 4.61
N GLY A 14 4.59 -6.96 4.10
CA GLY A 14 3.29 -7.04 4.75
C GLY A 14 2.58 -5.68 4.80
N ARG A 15 1.65 -5.55 5.74
CA ARG A 15 0.72 -4.41 5.78
C ARG A 15 1.39 -3.04 5.87
N LYS A 16 2.52 -2.95 6.58
CA LYS A 16 3.21 -1.67 6.84
C LYS A 16 3.81 -1.01 5.60
N ASN A 17 4.13 -1.77 4.56
CA ASN A 17 4.77 -1.24 3.36
C ASN A 17 3.99 -1.53 2.07
N PHE A 18 2.72 -1.92 2.19
CA PHE A 18 1.89 -2.29 1.05
C PHE A 18 1.71 -1.11 0.08
N VAL A 19 1.48 0.10 0.60
CA VAL A 19 1.22 1.30 -0.21
C VAL A 19 2.46 1.68 -1.01
N GLU A 20 3.63 1.64 -0.38
CA GLU A 20 4.93 1.93 -1.00
C GLU A 20 5.29 0.85 -2.03
N TRP A 21 5.05 -0.43 -1.71
CA TRP A 21 5.26 -1.54 -2.62
C TRP A 21 4.36 -1.45 -3.86
N ASP A 22 3.06 -1.18 -3.68
CA ASP A 22 2.11 -1.05 -4.80
C ASP A 22 2.43 0.17 -5.66
N SER A 23 2.81 1.29 -5.05
CA SER A 23 3.30 2.48 -5.76
C SER A 23 4.57 2.19 -6.55
N PHE A 24 5.47 1.37 -6.02
CA PHE A 24 6.66 0.94 -6.72
C PHE A 24 6.33 0.03 -7.91
N LEU A 25 5.35 -0.87 -7.79
CA LEU A 25 4.87 -1.67 -8.92
C LEU A 25 4.30 -0.80 -10.04
N ASN A 26 3.52 0.23 -9.69
CA ASN A 26 3.00 1.21 -10.65
C ASN A 26 4.11 1.94 -11.40
N MET A 27 5.21 2.27 -10.71
CA MET A 27 6.36 2.93 -11.34
C MET A 27 7.21 1.98 -12.20
N PHE A 28 7.28 0.69 -11.82
CA PHE A 28 8.16 -0.29 -12.46
C PHE A 28 7.51 -0.96 -13.68
N LEU A 29 6.20 -1.23 -13.63
CA LEU A 29 5.48 -1.90 -14.69
C LEU A 29 5.00 -0.89 -15.75
N PRO A 30 4.91 -1.29 -17.02
CA PRO A 30 4.15 -0.52 -18.02
C PRO A 30 2.70 -0.31 -17.55
N ASP A 31 2.14 0.87 -17.85
CA ASP A 31 0.80 1.29 -17.39
C ASP A 31 -0.29 0.25 -17.67
N ASP A 32 -0.29 -0.33 -18.87
CA ASP A 32 -1.28 -1.32 -19.27
C ASP A 32 -1.13 -2.62 -18.46
N VAL A 33 0.10 -3.04 -18.15
CA VAL A 33 0.38 -4.22 -17.33
C VAL A 33 0.01 -3.97 -15.87
N TYR A 34 0.30 -2.79 -15.32
CA TYR A 34 -0.12 -2.42 -13.96
C TYR A 34 -1.65 -2.31 -13.86
N ASN A 35 -2.32 -1.73 -14.86
CA ASN A 35 -3.77 -1.66 -14.92
C ASN A 35 -4.41 -3.06 -15.00
N TYR A 36 -3.81 -3.98 -15.75
CA TYR A 36 -4.23 -5.38 -15.74
C TYR A 36 -4.03 -6.03 -14.35
N LEU A 37 -2.87 -5.80 -13.73
CA LEU A 37 -2.53 -6.39 -12.44
C LEU A 37 -3.53 -5.99 -11.35
N THR A 38 -3.92 -4.71 -11.31
CA THR A 38 -4.78 -4.15 -10.26
C THR A 38 -6.28 -4.19 -10.62
N GLY A 39 -6.63 -4.05 -11.90
CA GLY A 39 -8.01 -3.94 -12.39
C GLY A 39 -8.53 -5.16 -13.17
N GLY A 40 -7.68 -6.15 -13.45
CA GLY A 40 -8.04 -7.34 -14.22
C GLY A 40 -7.99 -7.11 -15.73
N ARG A 41 -8.37 -8.15 -16.51
CA ARG A 41 -8.24 -8.11 -17.97
C ARG A 41 -9.24 -7.15 -18.62
N ASP A 42 -8.74 -6.08 -19.21
CA ASP A 42 -9.49 -5.26 -20.17
C ASP A 42 -9.55 -5.97 -21.53
N LYS A 43 -10.71 -6.56 -21.85
CA LYS A 43 -10.92 -7.32 -23.10
C LYS A 43 -10.90 -6.43 -24.36
N VAL A 44 -11.03 -5.10 -24.23
CA VAL A 44 -10.99 -4.17 -25.37
C VAL A 44 -9.54 -3.88 -25.78
N LYS A 45 -8.63 -3.77 -24.80
CA LYS A 45 -7.23 -3.40 -25.04
C LYS A 45 -6.29 -4.60 -25.22
N TRP A 46 -6.66 -5.79 -24.74
CA TRP A 46 -5.76 -6.94 -24.66
C TRP A 46 -6.18 -8.10 -25.57
N THR A 47 -5.52 -8.22 -26.73
CA THR A 47 -5.60 -9.45 -27.55
C THR A 47 -5.09 -10.66 -26.76
N ASP A 48 -5.52 -11.89 -27.09
CA ASP A 48 -5.15 -13.09 -26.32
C ASP A 48 -3.64 -13.34 -26.26
N ALA A 49 -2.93 -13.09 -27.36
CA ALA A 49 -1.48 -13.24 -27.41
C ALA A 49 -0.74 -12.19 -26.57
N TYR A 50 -1.25 -10.94 -26.56
CA TYR A 50 -0.73 -9.88 -25.71
C TYR A 50 -0.99 -10.18 -24.23
N TYR A 51 -2.17 -10.73 -23.93
CA TYR A 51 -2.56 -11.15 -22.60
C TYR A 51 -1.70 -12.24 -22.01
N ALA A 52 -1.40 -13.30 -22.76
CA ALA A 52 -0.51 -14.35 -22.27
C ALA A 52 0.85 -13.79 -21.86
N ARG A 53 1.44 -12.91 -22.67
CA ARG A 53 2.76 -12.30 -22.39
C ARG A 53 2.71 -11.31 -21.23
N GLY A 54 1.71 -10.43 -21.20
CA GLY A 54 1.56 -9.45 -20.12
C GLY A 54 1.24 -10.10 -18.78
N GLN A 55 0.42 -11.15 -18.77
CA GLN A 55 0.15 -11.93 -17.56
C GLN A 55 1.40 -12.65 -17.06
N GLU A 56 2.16 -13.30 -17.95
CA GLU A 56 3.41 -13.96 -17.57
C GLU A 56 4.42 -12.96 -16.99
N TYR A 57 4.58 -11.81 -17.66
CA TYR A 57 5.48 -10.75 -17.20
C TYR A 57 5.06 -10.20 -15.83
N ALA A 58 3.78 -9.85 -15.65
CA ALA A 58 3.23 -9.38 -14.39
C ALA A 58 3.40 -10.42 -13.28
N SER A 59 3.15 -11.70 -13.54
CA SER A 59 3.36 -12.78 -12.58
C SER A 59 4.82 -12.86 -12.13
N ARG A 60 5.78 -12.77 -13.04
CA ARG A 60 7.21 -12.84 -12.72
C ARG A 60 7.67 -11.64 -11.87
N VAL A 61 7.22 -10.44 -12.23
CA VAL A 61 7.49 -9.22 -11.45
C VAL A 61 6.88 -9.32 -10.06
N LEU A 62 5.60 -9.70 -9.98
CA LEU A 62 4.90 -9.84 -8.71
C LEU A 62 5.64 -10.83 -7.80
N ILE A 63 6.00 -12.03 -8.29
CA ILE A 63 6.79 -13.03 -7.53
C ILE A 63 8.08 -12.43 -6.99
N ALA A 64 8.86 -11.80 -7.85
CA ALA A 64 10.19 -11.32 -7.47
C ALA A 64 10.12 -10.13 -6.51
N SER A 65 8.98 -9.43 -6.45
CA SER A 65 8.74 -8.27 -5.61
C SER A 65 8.18 -8.59 -4.22
N ILE A 66 8.05 -9.85 -3.82
CA ILE A 66 7.40 -10.24 -2.55
C ILE A 66 8.41 -10.93 -1.64
N ASP A 67 8.46 -10.52 -0.37
CA ASP A 67 9.30 -11.17 0.63
C ASP A 67 8.87 -12.64 0.80
N PRO A 68 9.81 -13.57 1.06
CA PRO A 68 9.48 -14.98 1.28
C PRO A 68 8.36 -15.21 2.30
N ILE A 69 8.23 -14.36 3.33
CA ILE A 69 7.17 -14.48 4.34
C ILE A 69 5.78 -14.30 3.71
N CYS A 70 5.61 -13.26 2.90
CA CYS A 70 4.35 -12.93 2.21
C CYS A 70 4.08 -13.83 1.00
N SER A 71 5.08 -14.57 0.52
CA SER A 71 4.92 -15.46 -0.63
C SER A 71 3.97 -16.63 -0.34
N SER A 72 3.84 -17.03 0.93
CA SER A 72 2.99 -18.14 1.35
C SER A 72 1.50 -17.91 1.05
N ASP A 73 1.04 -16.66 1.09
CA ASP A 73 -0.36 -16.28 0.89
C ASP A 73 -0.87 -16.55 -0.54
N ILE A 74 0.03 -16.56 -1.52
CA ILE A 74 -0.32 -16.72 -2.95
C ILE A 74 0.10 -18.07 -3.54
N ILE A 75 0.73 -18.95 -2.74
CA ILE A 75 1.05 -20.32 -3.15
C ILE A 75 -0.19 -21.08 -3.64
N PRO A 76 -1.34 -21.07 -2.92
CA PRO A 76 -2.52 -21.86 -3.33
C PRO A 76 -3.07 -21.41 -4.69
N ILE A 77 -3.16 -20.09 -4.90
CA ILE A 77 -3.63 -19.48 -6.15
C ILE A 77 -2.73 -19.91 -7.31
N ARG A 78 -1.40 -19.86 -7.11
CA ARG A 78 -0.45 -20.28 -8.15
C ARG A 78 -0.51 -21.78 -8.45
N GLN A 79 -0.66 -22.62 -7.43
CA GLN A 79 -0.79 -24.07 -7.62
C GLN A 79 -2.03 -24.43 -8.46
N MET A 80 -3.08 -23.60 -8.38
CA MET A 80 -4.29 -23.72 -9.21
C MET A 80 -4.18 -23.00 -10.56
N LYS A 81 -2.98 -22.58 -10.98
CA LYS A 81 -2.74 -21.80 -12.20
C LYS A 81 -3.50 -20.46 -12.24
N GLY A 82 -3.73 -19.85 -11.08
CA GLY A 82 -4.30 -18.52 -10.97
C GLY A 82 -3.41 -17.44 -11.59
N THR A 83 -4.06 -16.35 -11.98
CA THR A 83 -3.48 -15.20 -12.68
C THR A 83 -2.66 -14.31 -11.75
N ALA A 84 -1.83 -13.43 -12.35
CA ALA A 84 -1.14 -12.38 -11.62
C ALA A 84 -2.13 -11.47 -10.86
N HIS A 85 -3.26 -11.16 -11.49
CA HIS A 85 -4.32 -10.34 -10.92
C HIS A 85 -4.92 -10.97 -9.66
N GLU A 86 -5.27 -12.25 -9.70
CA GLU A 86 -5.80 -12.96 -8.52
C GLU A 86 -4.78 -13.01 -7.37
N CYS A 87 -3.49 -13.20 -7.69
CA CYS A 87 -2.44 -13.10 -6.68
C CYS A 87 -2.37 -11.69 -6.08
N TRP A 88 -2.48 -10.64 -6.89
CA TRP A 88 -2.47 -9.26 -6.39
C TRP A 88 -3.70 -8.97 -5.52
N LEU A 89 -4.90 -9.43 -5.91
CA LEU A 89 -6.11 -9.29 -5.09
C LEU A 89 -5.98 -9.94 -3.72
N GLU A 90 -5.36 -11.11 -3.64
CA GLU A 90 -5.13 -11.80 -2.37
C GLU A 90 -4.14 -11.05 -1.47
N LEU A 91 -3.07 -10.49 -2.06
CA LEU A 91 -2.14 -9.64 -1.31
C LEU A 91 -2.82 -8.34 -0.87
N ALA A 92 -3.61 -7.73 -1.74
CA ALA A 92 -4.38 -6.53 -1.42
C ALA A 92 -5.39 -6.79 -0.31
N SER A 93 -6.14 -7.90 -0.34
CA SER A 93 -7.12 -8.22 0.71
C SER A 93 -6.44 -8.38 2.08
N ARG A 94 -5.23 -8.95 2.12
CA ARG A 94 -4.47 -9.21 3.36
C ARG A 94 -3.70 -8.01 3.88
N TYR A 95 -3.07 -7.26 2.98
CA TYR A 95 -2.05 -6.28 3.33
C TYR A 95 -2.44 -4.84 3.01
N ARG A 96 -3.42 -4.60 2.15
CA ARG A 96 -3.94 -3.25 1.98
C ARG A 96 -4.47 -2.78 3.34
N PRO A 97 -3.98 -1.64 3.86
CA PRO A 97 -4.56 -1.09 5.07
C PRO A 97 -6.05 -0.82 4.79
N SER A 98 -6.93 -1.09 5.77
CA SER A 98 -8.32 -0.67 5.61
C SER A 98 -8.36 0.82 5.37
N ASP A 99 -9.36 1.34 4.68
CA ASP A 99 -9.40 2.78 4.36
C ASP A 99 -9.28 3.66 5.63
N ALA A 100 -9.80 3.18 6.76
CA ALA A 100 -9.63 3.82 8.06
C ALA A 100 -8.20 3.74 8.62
N GLN A 101 -7.51 2.60 8.50
CA GLN A 101 -6.14 2.44 8.97
C GLN A 101 -5.13 3.14 8.04
N ALA A 102 -5.35 3.10 6.73
CA ALA A 102 -4.61 3.90 5.75
C ALA A 102 -4.76 5.39 6.05
N ALA A 103 -5.99 5.84 6.33
CA ALA A 103 -6.24 7.22 6.71
C ALA A 103 -5.54 7.60 8.02
N ALA A 104 -5.62 6.76 9.06
CA ALA A 104 -4.96 7.02 10.33
C ALA A 104 -3.42 7.08 10.18
N THR A 105 -2.82 6.19 9.38
CA THR A 105 -1.37 6.21 9.10
C THR A 105 -0.98 7.47 8.33
N LEU A 106 -1.67 7.82 7.25
CA LEU A 106 -1.37 9.03 6.47
C LEU A 106 -1.51 10.29 7.32
N VAL A 107 -2.54 10.36 8.17
CA VAL A 107 -2.73 11.45 9.12
C VAL A 107 -1.55 11.48 10.10
N GLY A 108 -1.14 10.34 10.64
CA GLY A 108 0.03 10.22 11.51
C GLY A 108 1.34 10.65 10.83
N ASP A 109 1.60 10.22 9.59
CA ASP A 109 2.80 10.58 8.83
C ASP A 109 2.82 12.07 8.51
N PHE A 110 1.67 12.67 8.22
CA PHE A 110 1.52 14.11 8.04
C PHE A 110 1.85 14.88 9.33
N TRP A 111 1.33 14.44 10.49
CA TRP A 111 1.62 15.08 11.78
C TRP A 111 3.08 14.93 12.20
N ASN A 112 3.73 13.84 11.80
CA ASN A 112 5.12 13.55 12.13
C ASN A 112 6.11 13.95 11.02
N LEU A 113 5.68 14.82 10.08
CA LEU A 113 6.57 15.33 9.05
C LEU A 113 7.83 15.93 9.69
N PRO A 114 9.03 15.58 9.19
CA PRO A 114 10.25 16.16 9.72
C PRO A 114 10.27 17.67 9.48
N PRO A 115 11.00 18.44 10.30
CA PRO A 115 11.17 19.88 10.10
C PRO A 115 11.63 20.18 8.68
N ILE A 116 11.14 21.30 8.14
CA ILE A 116 11.48 21.74 6.78
C ILE A 116 13.01 21.90 6.69
N PRO A 117 13.69 21.17 5.79
CA PRO A 117 15.14 21.26 5.66
C PRO A 117 15.58 22.63 5.12
N THR A 118 16.75 23.09 5.55
CA THR A 118 17.33 24.38 5.14
C THR A 118 18.13 24.31 3.84
N THR A 119 18.47 23.11 3.37
CA THR A 119 19.17 22.91 2.09
C THR A 119 18.16 22.68 0.97
N GLU A 120 18.46 23.16 -0.23
CA GLU A 120 17.60 22.98 -1.41
C GLU A 120 17.35 21.50 -1.72
N PHE A 121 18.39 20.67 -1.64
CA PHE A 121 18.26 19.22 -1.82
C PHE A 121 17.34 18.58 -0.77
N GLY A 122 17.50 18.94 0.51
CA GLY A 122 16.65 18.45 1.58
C GLY A 122 15.20 18.91 1.41
N PHE A 123 14.99 20.17 1.02
CA PHE A 123 13.67 20.71 0.74
C PHE A 123 12.98 19.95 -0.39
N ASN A 124 13.68 19.64 -1.48
CA ASN A 124 13.12 18.88 -2.60
C ASN A 124 12.69 17.46 -2.20
N GLN A 125 13.48 16.77 -1.37
CA GLN A 125 13.10 15.46 -0.83
C GLN A 125 11.90 15.55 0.12
N TRP A 126 11.91 16.54 1.02
CA TRP A 126 10.80 16.81 1.93
C TRP A 126 9.50 17.11 1.17
N ALA A 127 9.55 17.99 0.18
CA ALA A 127 8.40 18.36 -0.64
C ALA A 127 7.88 17.17 -1.47
N GLY A 128 8.77 16.32 -1.98
CA GLY A 128 8.40 15.06 -2.64
C GLY A 128 7.63 14.13 -1.71
N HIS A 129 8.10 13.97 -0.47
CA HIS A 129 7.44 13.14 0.55
C HIS A 129 6.07 13.70 0.93
N VAL A 130 5.97 15.01 1.16
CA VAL A 130 4.68 15.69 1.42
C VAL A 130 3.70 15.48 0.27
N ARG A 131 4.16 15.60 -0.98
CA ARG A 131 3.32 15.40 -2.17
C ARG A 131 2.76 13.98 -2.23
N ILE A 132 3.56 12.97 -1.87
CA ILE A 132 3.11 11.57 -1.81
C ILE A 132 1.99 11.43 -0.78
N ILE A 133 2.18 11.95 0.44
CA ILE A 133 1.18 11.88 1.51
C ILE A 133 -0.14 12.55 1.08
N VAL A 134 -0.06 13.77 0.53
CA VAL A 134 -1.24 14.54 0.11
C VAL A 134 -1.99 13.87 -1.04
N ASN A 135 -1.27 13.32 -2.04
CA ASN A 135 -1.91 12.60 -3.14
C ASN A 135 -2.57 11.31 -2.67
N SER A 136 -1.93 10.57 -1.76
CA SER A 136 -2.50 9.37 -1.16
C SER A 136 -3.76 9.67 -0.35
N MET A 137 -3.79 10.80 0.37
CA MET A 137 -4.99 11.25 1.06
C MET A 137 -6.14 11.59 0.11
N ARG A 138 -5.84 12.30 -0.99
CA ARG A 138 -6.83 12.61 -2.02
C ARG A 138 -7.40 11.35 -2.67
N ASN A 139 -6.55 10.36 -2.96
CA ASN A 139 -6.97 9.10 -3.59
C ASN A 139 -7.87 8.25 -2.68
N LEU A 140 -7.70 8.35 -1.36
CA LEU A 140 -8.56 7.70 -0.38
C LEU A 140 -9.80 8.52 -0.02
N ASN A 141 -10.04 9.66 -0.70
CA ASN A 141 -11.11 10.60 -0.40
C ASN A 141 -11.13 11.00 1.09
N ILE A 142 -9.93 11.11 1.68
CA ILE A 142 -9.74 11.51 3.07
C ILE A 142 -10.00 13.01 3.14
N ASP A 143 -11.25 13.35 3.46
CA ASP A 143 -11.65 14.71 3.79
C ASP A 143 -10.98 15.12 5.11
N PHE A 144 -10.11 16.13 5.05
CA PHE A 144 -9.30 16.59 6.18
C PHE A 144 -10.18 17.12 7.32
N GLU A 145 -11.28 17.80 7.00
CA GLU A 145 -12.19 18.36 8.00
C GLU A 145 -12.99 17.26 8.70
N ARG A 146 -13.55 16.31 7.94
CA ARG A 146 -14.23 15.13 8.51
C ARG A 146 -13.28 14.23 9.27
N ASN A 147 -12.04 14.02 8.82
CA ASN A 147 -11.08 13.17 9.50
C ASN A 147 -10.51 13.83 10.75
N MET A 148 -10.31 15.14 10.78
CA MET A 148 -9.99 15.83 12.03
C MET A 148 -11.10 15.59 13.06
N LEU A 149 -12.38 15.74 12.69
CA LEU A 149 -13.48 15.47 13.62
C LEU A 149 -13.60 14.00 14.02
N ARG A 150 -13.48 13.06 13.08
CA ARG A 150 -13.65 11.62 13.34
C ARG A 150 -12.47 11.01 14.11
N ASN A 151 -11.25 11.42 13.81
CA ASN A 151 -10.03 10.92 14.46
C ASN A 151 -9.73 11.66 15.77
N ILE A 152 -10.06 12.95 15.92
CA ILE A 152 -10.03 13.61 17.24
C ILE A 152 -11.02 12.92 18.17
N VAL A 153 -12.24 12.62 17.71
CA VAL A 153 -13.19 11.84 18.51
C VAL A 153 -12.63 10.47 18.83
N ALA A 154 -12.08 9.72 17.86
CA ALA A 154 -11.51 8.40 18.11
C ALA A 154 -10.31 8.43 19.08
N VAL A 155 -9.38 9.38 18.93
CA VAL A 155 -8.21 9.55 19.80
C VAL A 155 -8.63 10.01 21.19
N ILE A 156 -9.57 10.96 21.31
CA ILE A 156 -10.16 11.36 22.59
C ILE A 156 -10.87 10.17 23.25
N TRP A 157 -11.59 9.35 22.49
CA TRP A 157 -12.29 8.19 23.01
C TRP A 157 -11.33 7.08 23.47
N THR A 158 -10.29 6.78 22.69
CA THR A 158 -9.24 5.83 23.09
C THR A 158 -8.46 6.31 24.31
N ARG A 159 -8.16 7.61 24.39
CA ARG A 159 -7.45 8.21 25.54
C ARG A 159 -8.34 8.23 26.79
N ALA A 160 -9.61 8.62 26.67
CA ALA A 160 -10.57 8.60 27.76
C ALA A 160 -10.90 7.18 28.27
N PHE A 161 -10.91 6.18 27.39
CA PHE A 161 -11.11 4.78 27.76
C PHE A 161 -9.91 4.20 28.52
N LEU A 162 -8.68 4.53 28.09
CA LEU A 162 -7.45 4.13 28.79
C LEU A 162 -7.31 4.82 30.15
N GLU A 163 -7.67 6.10 30.27
CA GLU A 163 -7.62 6.85 31.53
C GLU A 163 -8.68 6.37 32.54
N ARG A 164 -9.91 6.06 32.09
CA ARG A 164 -10.95 5.48 32.97
C ARG A 164 -10.64 4.05 33.42
N GLY A 165 -10.06 3.22 32.56
CA GLY A 165 -9.64 1.85 32.90
C GLY A 165 -8.40 1.76 33.81
N VAL A 166 -7.70 2.87 34.03
CA VAL A 166 -6.62 2.99 35.04
C VAL A 166 -7.19 3.49 36.37
N CYS A 167 -8.16 4.41 36.36
CA CYS A 167 -8.82 4.86 37.59
C CYS A 167 -9.63 3.75 38.29
N GLU A 168 -10.39 2.95 37.56
CA GLU A 168 -11.22 1.88 38.15
C GLU A 168 -10.42 0.72 38.75
N ARG A 169 -9.17 0.49 38.31
CA ARG A 169 -8.26 -0.52 38.90
C ARG A 169 -7.44 -0.02 40.09
N SER A 170 -7.57 1.26 40.44
CA SER A 170 -6.88 1.88 41.59
C SER A 170 -7.79 2.08 42.81
N GLN A 171 -9.06 1.68 42.74
CA GLN A 171 -10.04 1.81 43.82
C GLN A 171 -10.72 0.47 44.19
N GLY A 172 -10.13 -0.67 43.84
CA GLY A 172 -10.59 -2.02 44.22
C GLY A 172 -9.60 -2.72 45.12
#